data_AF-A0A372L7U0-F1
#
_entry.id   AF-A0A372L7U0-F1
#
_cell.length_a   1.000
_cell.length_b   1.000
_cell.length_c   1.000
_cell.angle_alpha   90.00
_cell.angle_beta   90.00
_cell.angle_gamma   90.00
#
_symmetry.space_group_name_H-M   'P 1'
#
loop_
_entity.id
_entity.type
_entity.pdbx_description
1 polymer ?
#
loop_
_entity_poly.entity_id
_entity_poly.type
_entity_poly.pdbx_seq_one_letter_code
_entity_poly.pdbx_strand_id
1 'polypeptide(L)'
;MNVLKKFYKKQLETKLLLGKEYNDMGLVFAQLNGNPIQPSEVAKKFLKIIEAAGLLRIRFHDLRHTHATLMLQQGVILKWYLNA
;
A
#
# COMPACT_ATOMS: atom_id res chain seq x y z
N MET A 1 3.77 -18.01 3.78
CA MET A 1 3.19 -17.35 2.59
C MET A 1 1.66 -17.27 2.73
N ASN A 2 1.12 -16.28 3.46
CA ASN A 2 -0.31 -15.95 3.43
C ASN A 2 -0.71 -14.61 4.11
N VAL A 3 0.09 -13.56 3.97
CA VAL A 3 -0.10 -12.29 4.70
C VAL A 3 -1.48 -11.67 4.40
N LEU A 4 -1.91 -11.71 3.14
CA LEU A 4 -3.22 -11.19 2.74
C LEU A 4 -4.39 -11.97 3.36
N LYS A 5 -4.34 -13.30 3.43
CA LYS A 5 -5.43 -14.06 4.10
C LYS A 5 -5.46 -13.80 5.61
N LYS A 6 -4.30 -13.61 6.26
CA LYS A 6 -4.25 -13.21 7.68
C LYS A 6 -4.85 -11.82 7.88
N PHE A 7 -4.51 -10.87 7.01
CA PHE A 7 -5.07 -9.52 7.02
C PHE A 7 -6.59 -9.55 6.81
N TYR A 8 -7.05 -10.28 5.80
CA TYR A 8 -8.48 -10.43 5.49
C TYR A 8 -9.25 -11.05 6.66
N LYS A 9 -8.74 -12.12 7.26
CA LYS A 9 -9.34 -12.72 8.47
C LYS A 9 -9.47 -11.68 9.59
N LYS A 10 -8.41 -10.90 9.84
CA LYS A 10 -8.43 -9.86 10.88
C LYS A 10 -9.45 -8.76 10.58
N GLN A 11 -9.55 -8.36 9.32
CA GLN A 11 -10.53 -7.38 8.87
C GLN A 11 -11.97 -7.88 9.07
N LEU A 12 -12.23 -9.16 8.77
CA LEU A 12 -13.54 -9.79 9.04
C LEU A 12 -13.88 -9.83 10.52
N GLU A 13 -12.91 -10.20 11.38
CA GLU A 13 -13.07 -10.17 12.84
C GLU A 13 -13.42 -8.76 13.33
N THR A 14 -12.71 -7.74 12.84
CA THR A 14 -12.96 -6.34 13.19
C THR A 14 -14.33 -5.86 12.70
N LYS A 15 -14.71 -6.23 11.48
CA LYS A 15 -16.02 -5.88 10.91
C LYS A 15 -17.16 -6.50 11.74
N LEU A 16 -17.02 -7.76 12.15
CA LEU A 16 -17.99 -8.42 13.01
C LEU A 16 -18.07 -7.75 14.40
N LEU A 17 -16.92 -7.38 14.97
CA LEU A 17 -16.84 -6.74 16.28
C LEU A 17 -17.48 -5.34 16.29
N LEU A 18 -17.25 -4.54 15.24
CA LEU A 18 -17.75 -3.17 15.15
C LEU A 18 -19.19 -3.08 14.59
N GLY A 19 -19.65 -4.10 13.86
CA GLY A 19 -21.01 -4.16 13.34
C GLY A 19 -21.37 -2.91 12.53
N LYS A 20 -22.36 -2.15 13.00
CA LYS A 20 -22.84 -0.93 12.33
C LYS A 20 -21.82 0.23 12.35
N GLU A 21 -20.88 0.23 13.28
CA GLU A 21 -19.82 1.25 13.37
C GLU A 21 -18.68 1.01 12.37
N TYR A 22 -18.69 -0.14 11.69
CA TYR A 22 -17.76 -0.40 10.60
C TYR A 22 -18.28 0.21 9.30
N ASN A 23 -17.58 1.20 8.77
CA ASN A 23 -17.88 1.79 7.47
C ASN A 23 -17.41 0.86 6.34
N ASP A 24 -18.30 -0.03 5.89
CA ASP A 24 -17.97 -1.03 4.88
C ASP A 24 -17.95 -0.48 3.46
N MET A 25 -16.78 -0.02 3.02
CA MET A 25 -16.55 0.49 1.67
C MET A 25 -16.00 -0.58 0.70
N GLY A 26 -15.96 -1.86 1.11
CA GLY A 26 -15.40 -2.94 0.29
C GLY A 26 -13.88 -2.83 0.04
N LEU A 27 -13.16 -2.09 0.89
CA LEU A 27 -11.72 -1.85 0.71
C LEU A 27 -10.88 -3.07 1.10
N VAL A 28 -9.87 -3.38 0.27
CA VAL A 28 -8.88 -4.42 0.57
C VAL A 28 -7.98 -4.02 1.74
N PHE A 29 -7.63 -2.73 1.85
CA PHE A 29 -6.88 -2.18 2.97
C PHE A 29 -7.66 -1.01 3.56
N ALA A 30 -8.13 -1.19 4.78
CA ALA A 30 -8.92 -0.20 5.50
C ALA A 30 -8.29 0.10 6.88
N GLN A 31 -8.66 1.23 7.44
CA GLN A 31 -8.52 1.49 8.85
C GLN A 31 -9.42 0.55 9.67
N LEU A 32 -9.25 0.52 10.99
CA LEU A 32 -10.00 -0.37 11.87
C LEU A 32 -11.53 -0.16 11.75
N ASN A 33 -11.96 1.08 11.54
CA ASN A 33 -13.36 1.46 11.34
C ASN A 33 -13.87 1.31 9.90
N GLY A 34 -13.09 0.71 8.98
CA GLY A 34 -13.49 0.52 7.58
C GLY A 34 -13.18 1.71 6.65
N ASN A 35 -12.74 2.84 7.18
CA ASN A 35 -12.40 4.01 6.37
C ASN A 35 -11.10 3.82 5.56
N PRO A 36 -10.88 4.62 4.50
CA PRO A 36 -9.64 4.61 3.74
C PRO A 36 -8.42 4.94 4.62
N ILE A 37 -7.30 4.28 4.33
CA ILE A 37 -6.03 4.62 4.96
C ILE A 37 -5.58 5.99 4.44
N GLN A 38 -5.27 6.90 5.36
CA GLN A 38 -4.75 8.21 5.02
C GLN A 38 -3.36 8.11 4.37
N PRO A 39 -3.10 8.77 3.22
CA PRO A 39 -1.81 8.71 2.55
C PRO A 39 -0.62 9.13 3.44
N SER A 40 -0.84 10.10 4.32
CA SER A 40 0.16 10.56 5.27
C SER A 40 0.61 9.47 6.25
N GLU A 41 -0.29 8.58 6.65
CA GLU A 41 0.03 7.45 7.55
C GLU A 41 0.88 6.40 6.84
N VAL A 42 0.63 6.17 5.55
CA VAL A 42 1.49 5.31 4.71
C VAL A 42 2.89 5.91 4.61
N ALA A 43 2.98 7.22 4.31
CA ALA A 43 4.26 7.92 4.21
C ALA A 43 5.07 7.87 5.52
N LYS A 44 4.43 8.11 6.67
CA LYS A 44 5.09 8.02 8.00
C LYS A 44 5.60 6.62 8.29
N LYS A 45 4.79 5.58 8.04
CA LYS A 45 5.21 4.19 8.24
C LYS A 45 6.37 3.81 7.33
N PHE A 46 6.35 4.28 6.09
CA PHE A 46 7.43 4.06 5.14
C PHE A 46 8.75 4.69 5.60
N LEU A 47 8.73 5.94 6.11
CA LEU A 47 9.94 6.58 6.62
C LEU A 47 10.59 5.78 7.75
N LYS A 48 9.78 5.21 8.66
CA LYS A 48 10.31 4.33 9.72
C LYS A 48 10.98 3.08 9.16
N ILE A 49 10.46 2.51 8.08
CA ILE A 49 11.07 1.35 7.40
C ILE A 49 12.40 1.74 6.76
N ILE A 50 12.47 2.90 6.10
CA ILE A 50 13.68 3.41 5.45
C ILE A 50 14.78 3.69 6.49
N GLU A 51 14.42 4.32 7.60
CA GLU A 51 15.33 4.57 8.74
C GLU A 51 15.85 3.26 9.34
N ALA A 52 14.96 2.29 9.60
CA ALA A 52 15.35 0.98 10.13
C ALA A 52 16.23 0.18 9.16
N ALA A 53 16.11 0.42 7.85
CA ALA A 53 16.95 -0.19 6.83
C ALA A 53 18.30 0.53 6.64
N GLY A 54 18.55 1.66 7.33
CA GLY A 54 19.77 2.45 7.18
C GLY A 54 19.90 3.14 5.81
N LEU A 55 18.78 3.33 5.10
CA LEU A 55 18.75 3.91 3.77
C LEU A 55 18.59 5.43 3.81
N LEU A 56 19.04 6.09 2.73
CA LEU A 56 18.77 7.52 2.54
C LEU A 56 17.26 7.77 2.49
N ARG A 57 16.84 8.88 3.10
CA ARG A 57 15.44 9.27 3.17
C ARG A 57 14.90 9.57 1.77
N ILE A 58 13.92 8.79 1.34
CA ILE A 58 13.14 9.00 0.12
C ILE A 58 11.64 9.04 0.46
N ARG A 59 10.81 9.52 -0.48
CA ARG A 59 9.35 9.59 -0.32
C ARG A 59 8.74 8.27 -0.78
N PHE A 60 7.54 7.95 -0.26
CA PHE A 60 6.87 6.70 -0.63
C PHE A 60 6.61 6.58 -2.13
N HIS A 61 6.27 7.68 -2.81
CA HIS A 61 6.02 7.65 -4.25
C HIS A 61 7.31 7.50 -5.08
N ASP A 62 8.49 7.72 -4.51
CA ASP A 62 9.75 7.51 -5.22
C ASP A 62 9.95 6.02 -5.54
N LEU A 63 9.32 5.11 -4.77
CA LEU A 63 9.24 3.68 -5.10
C LEU A 63 8.60 3.41 -6.47
N ARG A 64 7.65 4.25 -6.91
CA ARG A 64 7.03 4.11 -8.23
C ARG A 64 8.05 4.43 -9.33
N HIS A 65 8.90 5.42 -9.12
CA HIS A 65 9.99 5.74 -10.05
C HIS A 65 11.01 4.60 -10.07
N THR A 66 11.40 4.06 -8.90
CA THR A 66 12.26 2.88 -8.84
C THR A 66 11.67 1.69 -9.59
N HIS A 67 10.37 1.42 -9.41
CA HIS A 67 9.69 0.33 -10.12
C HIS A 67 9.70 0.53 -11.64
N ALA A 68 9.44 1.74 -12.12
CA ALA A 68 9.50 2.07 -13.54
C ALA A 68 10.91 1.87 -14.11
N THR A 69 11.96 2.33 -13.41
CA THR A 69 13.35 2.12 -13.81
C THR A 69 13.70 0.63 -13.87
N LEU A 70 13.32 -0.15 -12.86
CA LEU A 70 13.55 -1.60 -12.84
C LEU A 70 12.83 -2.31 -13.98
N MET A 71 11.59 -1.92 -14.30
CA MET A 71 10.83 -2.46 -15.43
C MET A 71 11.54 -2.16 -16.76
N LEU A 72 12.00 -0.93 -16.97
CA LEU A 72 12.75 -0.56 -18.18
C LEU A 72 14.06 -1.34 -18.32
N GLN A 73 14.80 -1.51 -17.21
CA GLN A 73 16.02 -2.32 -17.19
C GLN A 73 15.76 -3.80 -17.52
N GLN A 74 14.56 -4.31 -17.23
CA GLN A 74 14.12 -5.66 -17.59
C GLN A 74 13.55 -5.76 -19.02
N GLY A 75 13.64 -4.69 -19.81
CA GLY A 75 13.12 -4.66 -21.18
C GLY A 75 11.60 -4.58 -21.27
N VAL A 76 10.89 -4.29 -20.16
CA VAL A 76 9.45 -4.05 -20.18
C VAL A 76 9.20 -2.67 -20.77
N ILE A 77 8.65 -2.64 -21.98
CA ILE A 77 8.32 -1.40 -22.69
C ILE A 77 7.12 -0.74 -21.99
N LEU A 78 7.30 0.48 -21.49
CA LEU A 78 6.20 1.34 -21.05
C LEU A 78 5.31 1.64 -22.27
N LYS A 79 4.12 1.04 -22.33
CA LYS A 79 3.13 1.19 -23.42
C LYS A 79 2.52 2.60 -23.55
N TRP A 80 3.20 3.64 -23.09
CA TRP A 80 2.75 5.04 -23.18
C TRP A 80 3.35 5.81 -24.38
N TYR A 81 4.37 5.28 -25.05
CA TYR A 81 5.08 6.01 -26.13
C TYR A 81 4.66 5.66 -27.57
N LEU A 82 3.60 4.86 -27.79
CA LEU A 82 3.21 4.43 -29.14
C LEU A 82 1.93 5.08 -29.70
N ASN A 83 1.41 6.14 -29.08
CA ASN A 83 0.28 6.93 -29.61
C ASN A 83 0.37 8.42 -29.18
N ALA A 84 1.54 9.05 -29.35
CA ALA A 84 1.70 10.51 -29.26
C ALA A 84 2.41 11.01 -30.51
#